data_AF-A0A7S1YCY3-F1
#
_entry.id   AF-A0A7S1YCY3-F1
#
_cell.length_a   1.000
_cell.length_b   1.000
_cell.length_c   1.000
_cell.angle_alpha   90.00
_cell.angle_beta   90.00
_cell.angle_gamma   90.00
#
_symmetry.space_group_name_H-M   'P 1'
#
loop_
_entity.id
_entity.type
_entity.pdbx_description
1 polymer ?
#
loop_
_entity_poly.entity_id
_entity_poly.type
_entity_poly.pdbx_seq_one_letter_code
_entity_poly.pdbx_strand_id
1 'polypeptide(L)'
;PTSWFVSNRDGWLLNSTECDWGVSTQLRVRCSTNDDIVEAVVLSDSGGLSGTIPGEIGLLTSLRFLSFGPNHLEGPIPTEIGLLDSLIHLSLESNLQGTIPTEIGLLTALTRLEFRNNANLGGTIPTEIGLPTSLTYFYFHGNNLEGTIPTEIG
;
A
#
# COMPACT_ATOMS: atom_id res chain seq x y z
N PRO A 1 10.57 4.80 16.92
CA PRO A 1 11.55 4.58 15.84
C PRO A 1 10.99 3.59 14.81
N THR A 2 10.30 4.12 13.80
CA THR A 2 9.68 3.35 12.71
C THR A 2 10.78 2.91 11.75
N SER A 3 11.22 1.65 11.83
CA SER A 3 12.27 1.13 10.95
C SER A 3 11.67 0.76 9.59
N TRP A 4 11.40 1.77 8.76
CA TRP A 4 11.19 1.57 7.32
C TRP A 4 12.55 1.21 6.73
N PHE A 5 12.88 -0.07 6.57
CA PHE A 5 14.13 -0.50 5.91
C PHE A 5 14.02 -0.31 4.40
N VAL A 6 13.85 0.95 4.02
CA VAL A 6 13.92 1.44 2.66
C VAL A 6 15.36 1.90 2.42
N SER A 7 16.03 1.35 1.42
CA SER A 7 17.20 1.99 0.83
C SER A 7 16.76 3.20 -0.03
N ASN A 8 17.59 4.24 -0.15
CA ASN A 8 17.24 5.55 -0.75
C ASN A 8 16.32 6.45 0.12
N ARG A 9 16.83 6.86 1.28
CA ARG A 9 16.15 7.73 2.28
C ARG A 9 16.37 9.23 2.05
N ASP A 10 16.68 9.67 0.84
CA ASP A 10 16.99 11.08 0.59
C ASP A 10 15.80 11.98 1.00
N GLY A 11 16.02 12.83 2.01
CA GLY A 11 14.99 13.70 2.58
C GLY A 11 14.07 13.07 3.64
N TRP A 12 14.27 11.79 3.99
CA TRP A 12 13.60 11.13 5.11
C TRP A 12 14.47 11.26 6.37
N LEU A 13 13.86 11.42 7.55
CA LEU A 13 14.58 11.65 8.81
C LEU A 13 15.40 12.96 8.84
N LEU A 14 14.98 13.97 8.08
CA LEU A 14 15.37 15.35 8.38
C LEU A 14 14.94 15.68 9.82
N ASN A 15 15.61 16.63 10.50
CA ASN A 15 15.30 17.06 11.87
C ASN A 15 13.95 17.83 11.96
N SER A 16 12.93 17.33 11.27
CA SER A 16 11.63 17.91 11.02
C SER A 16 10.58 16.81 11.11
N THR A 17 9.31 17.15 10.90
CA THR A 17 8.19 16.20 11.01
C THR A 17 8.16 15.24 9.82
N GLU A 18 7.44 14.13 9.95
CA GLU A 18 7.14 13.21 8.85
C GLU A 18 6.49 13.90 7.65
N CYS A 19 5.80 15.03 7.89
CA CYS A 19 5.15 15.85 6.87
C CYS A 19 6.12 16.58 5.94
N ASP A 20 7.37 16.70 6.36
CA ASP A 20 8.44 17.32 5.58
C ASP A 20 9.23 16.27 4.77
N TRP A 21 8.92 14.99 4.91
CA TRP A 21 9.64 13.91 4.22
C TRP A 21 9.28 13.89 2.73
N GLY A 22 10.31 13.95 1.90
CA GLY A 22 10.13 13.85 0.44
C GLY A 22 9.70 15.17 -0.23
N VAL A 23 10.26 16.30 0.20
CA VAL A 23 10.08 17.58 -0.51
C VAL A 23 10.72 17.64 -1.92
N SER A 24 11.49 16.62 -2.32
CA SER A 24 11.86 16.43 -3.72
C SER A 24 10.70 15.77 -4.48
N THR A 25 10.49 16.18 -5.72
CA THR A 25 9.20 16.12 -6.44
C THR A 25 8.54 14.73 -6.65
N GLN A 26 9.14 13.62 -6.22
CA GLN A 26 8.71 12.25 -6.57
C GLN A 26 8.48 11.26 -5.39
N LEU A 27 8.79 11.61 -4.15
CA LEU A 27 8.46 10.81 -2.96
C LEU A 27 7.64 11.70 -2.04
N ARG A 28 6.37 11.43 -1.74
CA ARG A 28 5.55 12.36 -0.94
C ARG A 28 4.86 11.64 0.20
N VAL A 29 5.30 11.93 1.42
CA VAL A 29 4.44 11.86 2.59
C VAL A 29 3.62 13.15 2.61
N ARG A 30 2.30 13.07 2.72
CA ARG A 30 1.42 14.24 2.85
C ARG A 30 0.64 14.13 4.13
N CYS A 31 0.60 15.22 4.87
CA CYS A 31 -0.19 15.35 6.07
C CYS A 31 -1.45 16.19 5.85
N SER A 32 -2.41 16.01 6.75
CA SER A 32 -3.54 16.90 6.94
C SER A 32 -3.07 18.33 7.18
N THR A 33 -3.78 19.31 6.63
CA THR A 33 -3.43 20.74 6.76
C THR A 33 -3.60 21.28 8.18
N ASN A 34 -4.27 20.54 9.07
CA ASN A 34 -4.73 21.07 10.36
C ASN A 34 -3.99 20.46 11.57
N ASP A 35 -3.50 19.23 11.47
CA ASP A 35 -3.03 18.45 12.65
C ASP A 35 -1.72 17.66 12.41
N ASP A 36 -1.00 17.92 11.31
CA ASP A 36 0.24 17.19 10.94
C ASP A 36 0.09 15.64 10.92
N ILE A 37 -1.13 15.16 10.68
CA ILE A 37 -1.46 13.74 10.60
C ILE A 37 -1.14 13.22 9.19
N VAL A 38 -0.35 12.15 9.07
CA VAL A 38 -0.04 11.52 7.77
C VAL A 38 -1.31 10.92 7.14
N GLU A 39 -1.74 11.47 6.01
CA GLU A 39 -2.92 11.02 5.25
C GLU A 39 -2.57 10.35 3.92
N ALA A 40 -1.38 10.59 3.38
CA ALA A 40 -0.94 9.93 2.15
C ALA A 40 0.54 9.59 2.18
N VAL A 41 0.86 8.39 1.70
CA VAL A 41 2.23 7.95 1.41
C VAL A 41 2.25 7.51 -0.05
N VAL A 42 2.91 8.31 -0.89
CA VAL A 42 2.99 8.11 -2.34
C VAL A 42 4.46 8.07 -2.74
N LEU A 43 4.96 6.87 -3.03
CA LEU A 43 6.35 6.61 -3.37
C LEU A 43 6.40 6.12 -4.82
N SER A 44 6.46 7.06 -5.76
CA SER A 44 6.31 6.77 -7.19
C SER A 44 7.63 6.78 -7.98
N ASP A 45 8.75 7.10 -7.33
CA ASP A 45 10.04 7.10 -8.02
C ASP A 45 10.49 5.68 -8.34
N SER A 46 10.77 5.43 -9.62
CA SER A 46 11.02 4.08 -10.10
C SER A 46 12.43 3.62 -9.77
N GLY A 47 12.55 2.54 -9.00
CA GLY A 47 13.83 1.82 -8.80
C GLY A 47 14.66 2.25 -7.60
N GLY A 48 14.14 3.14 -6.74
CA GLY A 48 14.84 3.60 -5.54
C GLY A 48 14.50 2.80 -4.27
N LEU A 49 13.24 2.39 -4.12
CA LEU A 49 12.72 1.80 -2.88
C LEU A 49 12.94 0.28 -2.89
N SER A 50 13.66 -0.27 -1.92
CA SER A 50 13.86 -1.72 -1.75
C SER A 50 13.60 -2.18 -0.32
N GLY A 51 13.47 -3.48 -0.09
CA GLY A 51 13.18 -4.07 1.23
C GLY A 51 11.75 -4.60 1.32
N THR A 52 11.21 -4.77 2.51
CA THR A 52 9.83 -5.27 2.70
C THR A 52 8.89 -4.17 3.15
N ILE A 53 7.57 -4.37 2.95
CA ILE A 53 6.56 -3.52 3.59
C ILE A 53 6.48 -3.93 5.07
N PRO A 54 6.80 -3.03 6.02
CA PRO A 54 6.77 -3.35 7.45
C PRO A 54 5.33 -3.40 7.98
N GLY A 55 5.06 -4.23 8.99
CA GLY A 55 3.74 -4.30 9.65
C GLY A 55 3.37 -3.00 10.36
N GLU A 56 4.36 -2.19 10.75
CA GLU A 56 4.17 -0.86 11.32
C GLU A 56 3.43 0.11 10.40
N ILE A 57 3.26 -0.22 9.10
CA ILE A 57 2.38 0.54 8.21
C ILE A 57 0.96 0.65 8.80
N GLY A 58 0.48 -0.38 9.50
CA GLY A 58 -0.82 -0.40 10.15
C GLY A 58 -1.00 0.59 11.31
N LEU A 59 0.08 1.24 11.76
CA LEU A 59 0.01 2.32 12.75
C LEU A 59 -0.46 3.65 12.14
N LEU A 60 -0.44 3.79 10.81
CA LEU A 60 -0.92 4.97 10.10
C LEU A 60 -2.44 4.92 9.89
N THR A 61 -3.23 4.79 10.96
CA THR A 61 -4.68 4.54 10.86
C THR A 61 -5.45 5.66 10.14
N SER A 62 -4.91 6.89 10.12
CA SER A 62 -5.48 8.02 9.37
C SER A 62 -5.10 8.05 7.89
N LEU A 63 -4.36 7.04 7.39
CA LEU A 63 -3.89 7.00 6.01
C LEU A 63 -5.06 6.76 5.05
N ARG A 64 -5.19 7.65 4.06
CA ARG A 64 -6.22 7.62 3.03
C ARG A 64 -5.70 7.13 1.69
N PHE A 65 -4.42 7.38 1.40
CA PHE A 65 -3.78 6.99 0.15
C PHE A 65 -2.44 6.30 0.43
N LEU A 66 -2.33 5.04 0.03
CA LEU A 66 -1.07 4.30 0.00
C LEU A 66 -0.78 3.90 -1.43
N SER A 67 0.27 4.48 -2.01
CA SER A 67 0.69 4.19 -3.37
C SER A 67 2.20 3.96 -3.42
N PHE A 68 2.58 2.73 -3.70
CA PHE A 68 3.95 2.39 -4.07
C PHE A 68 3.95 2.13 -5.59
N GLY A 69 4.59 3.04 -6.32
CA GLY A 69 4.88 2.87 -7.75
C GLY A 69 5.98 1.83 -7.97
N PRO A 70 6.38 1.59 -9.23
CA PRO A 70 7.30 0.52 -9.61
C PRO A 70 8.60 0.60 -8.82
N ASN A 71 8.76 -0.30 -7.85
CA ASN A 71 9.88 -0.32 -6.92
C ASN A 71 10.51 -1.72 -6.81
N HIS A 72 11.46 -1.85 -5.90
CA HIS A 72 12.15 -3.10 -5.54
C HIS A 72 11.74 -3.61 -4.16
N LEU A 73 10.56 -3.20 -3.66
CA LEU A 73 9.94 -3.83 -2.50
C LEU A 73 9.64 -5.30 -2.80
N GLU A 74 9.98 -6.17 -1.86
CA GLU A 74 9.85 -7.61 -1.91
C GLU A 74 9.12 -8.13 -0.66
N GLY A 75 8.93 -9.45 -0.60
CA GLY A 75 8.21 -10.09 0.50
C GLY A 75 6.68 -9.93 0.40
N PRO A 76 5.96 -10.37 1.43
CA PRO A 76 4.50 -10.38 1.42
C PRO A 76 3.89 -9.00 1.67
N ILE A 77 2.62 -8.85 1.29
CA ILE A 77 1.77 -7.77 1.80
C ILE A 77 1.45 -8.08 3.27
N PRO A 78 1.79 -7.21 4.23
CA PRO A 78 1.52 -7.45 5.65
C PRO A 78 0.02 -7.46 5.95
N THR A 79 -0.42 -8.33 6.87
CA THR A 79 -1.82 -8.40 7.28
C THR A 79 -2.27 -7.14 8.02
N GLU A 80 -1.32 -6.42 8.64
CA GLU A 80 -1.52 -5.12 9.28
C GLU A 80 -2.05 -4.05 8.32
N ILE A 81 -2.00 -4.27 6.99
CA ILE A 81 -2.68 -3.39 6.04
C ILE A 81 -4.17 -3.23 6.38
N GLY A 82 -4.83 -4.26 6.93
CA GLY A 82 -6.23 -4.19 7.32
C GLY A 82 -6.53 -3.27 8.50
N LEU A 83 -5.50 -2.74 9.18
CA LEU A 83 -5.67 -1.74 10.24
C LEU A 83 -5.88 -0.32 9.69
N LEU A 84 -5.68 -0.11 8.40
CA LEU A 84 -5.85 1.18 7.72
C LEU A 84 -7.33 1.43 7.38
N ASP A 85 -8.18 1.53 8.40
CA ASP A 85 -9.64 1.65 8.26
C ASP A 85 -10.10 2.85 7.40
N SER A 86 -9.29 3.91 7.36
CA SER A 86 -9.53 5.14 6.60
C SER A 86 -9.01 5.10 5.16
N LEU A 87 -8.45 3.97 4.72
CA LEU A 87 -7.80 3.86 3.41
C LEU A 87 -8.81 3.83 2.27
N ILE A 88 -8.66 4.78 1.34
CA ILE A 88 -9.54 4.97 0.18
C ILE A 88 -8.90 4.38 -1.08
N HIS A 89 -7.57 4.44 -1.16
CA HIS A 89 -6.79 4.01 -2.31
C HIS A 89 -5.58 3.21 -1.84
N LEU A 90 -5.48 1.97 -2.31
CA LEU A 90 -4.30 1.11 -2.16
C LEU A 90 -3.77 0.74 -3.54
N SER A 91 -2.55 1.13 -3.86
CA SER A 91 -1.85 0.76 -5.09
C SER A 91 -0.46 0.26 -4.78
N LEU A 92 -0.15 -0.99 -5.13
CA LEU A 92 1.16 -1.61 -4.95
C LEU A 92 1.68 -2.16 -6.28
N GLU A 93 2.82 -1.65 -6.73
CA GLU A 93 3.51 -2.10 -7.94
C GLU A 93 5.00 -2.29 -7.66
N SER A 94 5.45 -3.54 -7.50
CA SER A 94 6.83 -3.85 -7.12
C SER A 94 7.15 -5.34 -7.38
N ASN A 95 8.09 -5.93 -6.63
CA ASN A 95 8.43 -7.35 -6.63
C ASN A 95 7.76 -8.12 -5.47
N LEU A 96 6.52 -7.77 -5.10
CA LEU A 96 5.81 -8.41 -3.98
C LEU A 96 5.56 -9.90 -4.25
N GLN A 97 5.53 -10.68 -3.16
CA GLN A 97 5.44 -12.14 -3.17
C GLN A 97 4.30 -12.64 -2.26
N GLY A 98 4.02 -13.93 -2.29
CA GLY A 98 3.01 -14.54 -1.41
C GLY A 98 1.59 -14.34 -1.92
N THR A 99 0.63 -14.13 -1.02
CA THR A 99 -0.80 -14.05 -1.35
C THR A 99 -1.38 -12.70 -0.97
N ILE A 100 -2.54 -12.36 -1.53
CA ILE A 100 -3.34 -11.22 -1.08
C ILE A 100 -3.91 -11.57 0.31
N PRO A 101 -3.68 -10.76 1.36
CA PRO A 101 -4.19 -11.03 2.70
C PRO A 101 -5.72 -10.85 2.76
N THR A 102 -6.39 -11.69 3.54
CA THR A 102 -7.85 -11.62 3.77
C THR A 102 -8.27 -10.32 4.47
N GLU A 103 -7.34 -9.71 5.20
CA GLU A 103 -7.48 -8.45 5.92
C GLU A 103 -7.77 -7.26 4.98
N ILE A 104 -7.60 -7.43 3.66
CA ILE A 104 -8.08 -6.46 2.68
C ILE A 104 -9.59 -6.20 2.83
N GLY A 105 -10.35 -7.18 3.32
CA GLY A 105 -11.78 -7.04 3.59
C GLY A 105 -12.12 -6.11 4.75
N LEU A 106 -11.14 -5.75 5.59
CA LEU A 106 -11.32 -4.81 6.69
C LEU A 106 -11.26 -3.34 6.23
N LEU A 107 -10.79 -3.08 5.01
CA LEU A 107 -10.64 -1.75 4.43
C LEU A 107 -11.99 -1.19 3.94
N THR A 108 -12.92 -0.95 4.85
CA THR A 108 -14.33 -0.62 4.52
C THR A 108 -14.51 0.69 3.73
N ALA A 109 -13.55 1.62 3.82
CA ALA A 109 -13.54 2.87 3.07
C ALA A 109 -12.90 2.75 1.67
N LEU A 110 -12.37 1.58 1.31
CA LEU A 110 -11.59 1.38 0.09
C LEU A 110 -12.47 1.52 -1.15
N THR A 111 -12.03 2.36 -2.08
CA THR A 111 -12.70 2.58 -3.37
C THR A 111 -11.89 2.04 -4.54
N ARG A 112 -10.57 1.95 -4.37
CA ARG A 112 -9.64 1.53 -5.42
C ARG A 112 -8.54 0.64 -4.84
N LEU A 113 -8.40 -0.54 -5.43
CA LEU A 113 -7.41 -1.55 -5.07
C LEU A 113 -6.60 -1.96 -6.31
N GLU A 114 -5.30 -1.70 -6.33
CA GLU A 114 -4.45 -1.99 -7.48
C GLU A 114 -3.22 -2.76 -7.03
N PHE A 115 -3.12 -4.03 -7.37
CA PHE A 115 -1.85 -4.76 -7.29
C PHE A 115 -1.42 -5.08 -8.71
N ARG A 116 -0.38 -4.42 -9.19
CA ARG A 116 0.04 -4.52 -10.60
C ARG A 116 1.48 -4.96 -10.69
N ASN A 117 1.80 -5.76 -11.70
CA ASN A 117 3.17 -6.11 -12.06
C ASN A 117 3.99 -6.73 -10.91
N ASN A 118 3.37 -7.39 -9.93
CA ASN A 118 4.07 -8.16 -8.91
C ASN A 118 4.15 -9.62 -9.36
N ALA A 119 5.17 -9.94 -10.17
CA ALA A 119 5.28 -11.23 -10.86
C ALA A 119 5.24 -12.48 -9.95
N ASN A 120 5.53 -12.31 -8.65
CA ASN A 120 5.55 -13.38 -7.65
C ASN A 120 4.37 -13.34 -6.67
N LEU A 121 3.43 -12.39 -6.81
CA LEU A 121 2.20 -12.36 -6.04
C LEU A 121 1.22 -13.37 -6.66
N GLY A 122 0.88 -14.41 -5.90
CA GLY A 122 0.06 -15.51 -6.38
C GLY A 122 -1.02 -15.96 -5.40
N GLY A 123 -1.44 -17.22 -5.53
CA GLY A 123 -2.63 -17.73 -4.84
C GLY A 123 -3.91 -17.14 -5.42
N THR A 124 -5.02 -17.30 -4.68
CA THR A 124 -6.34 -16.84 -5.12
C THR A 124 -6.64 -15.42 -4.66
N ILE A 125 -7.53 -14.73 -5.36
CA ILE A 125 -8.15 -13.50 -4.82
C ILE A 125 -9.06 -13.93 -3.65
N PRO A 126 -8.87 -13.40 -2.43
CA PRO A 126 -9.69 -13.78 -1.27
C PRO A 126 -11.13 -13.26 -1.45
N THR A 127 -12.12 -14.03 -0.97
CA THR A 127 -13.54 -13.65 -1.03
C THR A 127 -13.85 -12.39 -0.23
N GLU A 128 -13.04 -12.10 0.77
CA GLU A 128 -13.10 -10.93 1.65
C GLU A 128 -12.96 -9.61 0.90
N ILE A 129 -12.42 -9.62 -0.32
CA ILE A 129 -12.37 -8.45 -1.20
C ILE A 129 -13.75 -7.87 -1.55
N GLY A 130 -14.84 -8.64 -1.37
CA GLY A 130 -16.22 -8.14 -1.51
C GLY A 130 -16.82 -7.52 -0.25
N LEU A 131 -16.12 -7.55 0.89
CA LEU A 131 -16.58 -6.90 2.13
C LEU A 131 -16.52 -5.35 2.05
N PRO A 132 -15.51 -4.73 1.40
CA PRO A 132 -15.48 -3.28 1.16
C PRO A 132 -16.57 -2.86 0.17
N THR A 133 -17.74 -2.49 0.71
CA THR A 133 -18.91 -2.08 -0.08
C THR A 133 -18.71 -0.83 -0.95
N SER A 134 -17.64 -0.08 -0.74
CA SER A 134 -17.29 1.11 -1.52
C SER A 134 -16.33 0.84 -2.70
N LEU A 135 -15.85 -0.40 -2.86
CA LEU A 135 -14.86 -0.76 -3.87
C LEU A 135 -15.47 -0.66 -5.27
N THR A 136 -14.85 0.14 -6.13
CA THR A 136 -15.31 0.40 -7.51
C THR A 136 -14.27 0.07 -8.57
N TYR A 137 -12.99 0.07 -8.20
CA TYR A 137 -11.89 -0.24 -9.10
C TYR A 137 -11.00 -1.30 -8.48
N PHE A 138 -10.79 -2.39 -9.21
CA PHE A 138 -9.79 -3.39 -8.85
C PHE A 138 -8.94 -3.76 -10.09
N TYR A 139 -7.62 -3.69 -9.95
CA TYR A 139 -6.67 -4.01 -11.01
C TYR A 139 -5.62 -4.99 -10.49
N PHE A 140 -5.60 -6.20 -11.05
CA PHE A 140 -4.73 -7.29 -10.63
C PHE A 140 -3.82 -7.84 -11.75
N HIS A 141 -3.59 -7.07 -12.81
CA HIS A 141 -2.80 -7.55 -13.95
C HIS A 141 -1.31 -7.63 -13.62
N GLY A 142 -0.58 -8.52 -14.31
CA GLY A 142 0.85 -8.67 -14.13
C GLY A 142 1.25 -9.36 -12.82
N ASN A 143 0.33 -10.12 -12.22
CA ASN A 143 0.61 -11.00 -11.07
C ASN A 143 0.48 -12.47 -11.50
N ASN A 144 0.84 -13.40 -10.61
CA ASN A 144 0.69 -14.84 -10.79
C ASN A 144 -0.51 -15.41 -10.01
N LEU A 145 -1.63 -14.67 -10.01
CA LEU A 145 -2.87 -15.08 -9.33
C LEU A 145 -3.54 -16.24 -10.06
N GLU A 146 -4.09 -17.17 -9.28
CA GLU A 146 -4.74 -18.39 -9.74
C GLU A 146 -6.18 -18.47 -9.26
N GLY A 147 -6.90 -19.50 -9.70
CA GLY A 147 -8.29 -19.73 -9.31
C GLY A 147 -9.29 -18.89 -10.11
N THR A 148 -10.45 -18.65 -9.50
CA THR A 148 -11.58 -17.95 -10.11
C THR A 148 -11.77 -16.58 -9.50
N ILE A 149 -12.35 -15.65 -10.26
CA ILE A 149 -12.78 -14.36 -9.72
C ILE A 149 -13.87 -14.63 -8.67
N PRO A 150 -13.72 -14.15 -7.42
CA PRO A 150 -14.72 -14.31 -6.38
C PRO A 150 -16.06 -13.68 -6.79
N THR A 151 -17.16 -14.38 -6.55
CA THR A 151 -18.51 -13.90 -6.85
C THR A 151 -18.92 -12.69 -6.01
N GLU A 152 -18.22 -12.48 -4.89
CA GLU A 152 -18.40 -11.36 -3.98
C GLU A 152 -18.02 -10.01 -4.61
N ILE A 153 -17.31 -10.00 -5.75
CA ILE A 153 -16.93 -8.78 -6.49
C ILE A 153 -18.02 -8.34 -7.49
N GLY A 154 -19.00 -9.20 -7.80
CA GLY A 154 -20.09 -8.91 -8.75
C GLY A 154 -20.73 -10.13 -9.37
#